data_AF-A0AAV6MTA9-F1
#
_entry.id   AF-A0AAV6MTA9-F1
#
_cell.length_a   1.000
_cell.length_b   1.000
_cell.length_c   1.000
_cell.angle_alpha   90.00
_cell.angle_beta   90.00
_cell.angle_gamma   90.00
#
_symmetry.space_group_name_H-M   'P 1'
#
loop_
_entity.id
_entity.type
_entity.pdbx_description
1 polymer ?
#
loop_
_entity_poly.entity_id
_entity_poly.type
_entity_poly.pdbx_seq_one_letter_code
_entity_poly.pdbx_strand_id
1 'polypeptide(L)'
;MDAIAFSAAHSNMKLLDSNTLNPDRTVSTSFSVPKSLVSFSCKSSGKLQVRDKSRTQGLVVSCSSSNGQGLQLSGPVEKRGRLGQAFCSVGTVSYGEFALESHSQAVEEKVGVLLLNLGGPETLDDVQPFLYNLFADPDIIRLPRLFRFLQEPLAKLISTFRAPKSKEGYASIGGGSPLRKITDEQAQALKMALEEKNISANVYVGMRYWYPFTEEAIQQIKRDGITKLVVLPLYPQYSISTTGSSIRVLQKIFREDAYLSTLPVSIIKSWYQREGYIKSMADLIQTELKNFVNPQEVMIFFSAHGVPVSYVENAGDPYKDEMEECIYLIMQELKARGVGNEHTLAYQSRVGPVQWLKPYTDEVLVELGQKGIKSLLAVPVSFVSEHIETLEEIDMEYKHLALESGIENWGRVPALNCKSSFIMDLADAVVEALPSATALSPYASFADTSDHGSFRFDPIRLLFGSILAFILLLSPKAFLAFRNNF
;
A
#
# COMPACT_ATOMS: atom_id res chain seq x y z
N MET A 1 -28.89 -37.16 -44.25
CA MET A 1 -28.74 -37.74 -42.90
C MET A 1 -27.36 -37.36 -42.38
N ASP A 2 -27.03 -36.08 -42.21
CA ASP A 2 -27.69 -34.97 -41.47
C ASP A 2 -27.17 -34.91 -40.02
N ALA A 3 -26.70 -33.80 -39.43
CA ALA A 3 -26.03 -32.56 -39.85
C ALA A 3 -26.36 -31.50 -38.77
N ILE A 4 -25.42 -30.58 -38.54
CA ILE A 4 -25.62 -29.25 -37.92
C ILE A 4 -25.94 -29.22 -36.40
N ALA A 5 -25.43 -28.27 -35.61
CA ALA A 5 -24.17 -27.51 -35.62
C ALA A 5 -24.01 -26.80 -34.26
N PHE A 6 -22.80 -26.40 -33.88
CA PHE A 6 -22.59 -25.35 -32.87
C PHE A 6 -21.99 -24.12 -33.56
N SER A 7 -22.59 -22.94 -33.33
CA SER A 7 -22.15 -21.68 -33.94
C SER A 7 -21.31 -20.87 -32.97
N ALA A 8 -20.05 -20.61 -33.33
CA ALA A 8 -19.18 -19.67 -32.61
C ALA A 8 -19.16 -18.31 -33.33
N ALA A 9 -19.48 -17.24 -32.61
CA ALA A 9 -19.45 -15.89 -33.16
C ALA A 9 -18.04 -15.27 -33.02
N HIS A 10 -17.32 -15.15 -34.14
CA HIS A 10 -16.17 -14.27 -34.28
C HIS A 10 -16.58 -13.02 -35.06
N SER A 11 -16.45 -11.83 -34.45
CA SER A 11 -16.72 -10.55 -35.10
C SER A 11 -15.54 -10.17 -36.00
N ASN A 12 -15.65 -10.46 -37.29
CA ASN A 12 -14.50 -10.36 -38.20
C ASN A 12 -14.32 -8.98 -38.84
N MET A 13 -13.06 -8.60 -39.03
CA MET A 13 -12.60 -7.33 -39.60
C MET A 13 -12.94 -7.24 -41.09
N LYS A 14 -13.44 -6.08 -41.56
CA LYS A 14 -13.72 -5.86 -42.99
C LYS A 14 -12.48 -5.36 -43.73
N LEU A 15 -11.95 -6.21 -44.61
CA LEU A 15 -11.11 -5.81 -45.74
C LEU A 15 -11.96 -5.41 -46.95
N LEU A 16 -11.41 -4.53 -47.79
CA LEU A 16 -11.90 -4.23 -49.14
C LEU A 16 -10.68 -4.00 -50.03
N ASP A 17 -10.43 -4.94 -50.94
CA ASP A 17 -9.35 -4.85 -51.93
C ASP A 17 -9.77 -3.98 -53.13
N SER A 18 -8.84 -3.23 -53.72
CA SER A 18 -8.25 -3.60 -55.02
C SER A 18 -7.28 -2.56 -55.61
N ASN A 19 -6.07 -3.04 -55.89
CA ASN A 19 -5.11 -2.67 -56.94
C ASN A 19 -5.27 -1.35 -57.74
N THR A 20 -4.18 -0.59 -57.81
CA THR A 20 -3.57 -0.22 -59.10
C THR A 20 -2.06 0.01 -58.93
N LEU A 21 -1.27 -0.37 -59.94
CA LEU A 21 0.20 -0.25 -59.97
C LEU A 21 0.62 0.61 -61.17
N ASN A 22 1.42 1.65 -60.92
CA ASN A 22 2.55 2.01 -61.81
C ASN A 22 3.52 2.97 -61.07
N PRO A 23 4.80 3.04 -61.46
CA PRO A 23 5.84 3.79 -60.75
C PRO A 23 6.09 5.21 -61.34
N ASP A 24 7.27 5.76 -61.06
CA ASP A 24 7.87 6.99 -61.56
C ASP A 24 7.27 8.34 -61.10
N ARG A 25 7.86 8.87 -60.02
CA ARG A 25 8.46 10.23 -60.01
C ARG A 25 9.36 10.49 -58.80
N THR A 26 10.67 10.54 -59.04
CA THR A 26 11.63 11.16 -58.13
C THR A 26 11.51 12.69 -58.17
N VAL A 27 11.36 13.32 -57.01
CA VAL A 27 11.67 14.75 -56.83
C VAL A 27 12.47 14.90 -55.54
N SER A 28 13.64 15.53 -55.65
CA SER A 28 14.56 15.76 -54.53
C SER A 28 14.36 17.13 -53.90
N THR A 29 14.28 17.20 -52.57
CA THR A 29 14.46 18.45 -51.81
C THR A 29 15.46 18.24 -50.69
N SER A 30 16.58 18.97 -50.76
CA SER A 30 17.66 18.95 -49.78
C SER A 30 17.49 20.06 -48.74
N PHE A 31 17.66 19.76 -47.45
CA PHE A 31 17.93 20.79 -46.44
C PHE A 31 19.10 20.39 -45.53
N SER A 32 19.94 21.38 -45.23
CA SER A 32 21.24 21.23 -44.56
C SER A 32 21.14 21.44 -43.05
N VAL A 33 21.88 20.63 -42.27
CA VAL A 33 22.01 20.78 -40.82
C VAL A 33 23.25 21.63 -40.46
N PRO A 34 23.11 22.78 -39.79
CA PRO A 34 24.23 23.47 -39.15
C PRO A 34 24.40 23.03 -37.68
N LYS A 35 25.63 22.75 -37.26
CA LYS A 35 26.03 22.69 -35.84
C LYS A 35 26.57 24.06 -35.42
N SER A 36 26.14 24.59 -34.28
CA SER A 36 26.90 25.62 -33.55
C SER A 36 26.58 25.62 -32.05
N LEU A 37 27.59 25.95 -31.25
CA LEU A 37 27.50 26.07 -29.79
C LEU A 37 26.69 27.33 -29.41
N VAL A 38 26.08 27.31 -28.23
CA VAL A 38 25.74 28.53 -27.48
C VAL A 38 26.34 28.43 -26.07
N SER A 39 27.10 29.46 -25.69
CA SER A 39 27.74 29.58 -24.37
C SER A 39 26.88 30.39 -23.40
N PHE A 40 26.78 29.95 -22.15
CA PHE A 40 26.17 30.76 -21.08
C PHE A 40 27.22 31.66 -20.41
N SER A 41 27.13 32.96 -20.68
CA SER A 41 27.89 34.00 -19.98
C SER A 41 27.01 34.66 -18.93
N CYS A 42 27.39 34.56 -17.65
CA CYS A 42 26.66 35.21 -16.55
C CYS A 42 27.13 36.65 -16.35
N LYS A 43 26.20 37.62 -16.31
CA LYS A 43 26.46 38.93 -15.69
C LYS A 43 25.18 39.67 -15.24
N SER A 44 25.21 40.08 -13.98
CA SER A 44 24.62 41.31 -13.41
C SER A 44 23.17 41.71 -13.76
N SER A 45 22.29 41.55 -12.75
CA SER A 45 21.35 42.58 -12.25
C SER A 45 20.45 43.35 -13.23
N GLY A 46 19.13 43.17 -13.08
CA GLY A 46 18.14 44.16 -13.54
C GLY A 46 16.74 43.59 -13.72
N LYS A 47 15.80 43.89 -12.79
CA LYS A 47 14.36 43.66 -13.04
C LYS A 47 13.83 44.76 -13.96
N LEU A 48 12.97 44.39 -14.91
CA LEU A 48 12.08 45.31 -15.60
C LEU A 48 10.67 44.69 -15.68
N GLN A 49 9.86 44.96 -14.65
CA GLN A 49 8.41 44.82 -14.74
C GLN A 49 7.80 46.13 -15.24
N VAL A 50 6.71 46.02 -16.01
CA VAL A 50 6.00 47.17 -16.59
C VAL A 50 5.00 47.73 -15.56
N ARG A 51 4.96 49.05 -15.42
CA ARG A 51 3.99 49.88 -14.66
C ARG A 51 2.59 49.84 -15.33
N ASP A 52 1.46 50.29 -14.78
CA ASP A 52 1.14 51.31 -13.75
C ASP A 52 -0.35 51.08 -13.35
N LYS A 53 -0.97 51.42 -12.20
CA LYS A 53 -0.68 52.29 -11.02
C LYS A 53 -1.40 51.71 -9.79
N SER A 54 -0.93 51.98 -8.57
CA SER A 54 -1.61 52.92 -7.63
C SER A 54 -1.09 52.85 -6.16
N ARG A 55 -1.08 54.04 -5.52
CA ARG A 55 -0.99 54.34 -4.08
C ARG A 55 0.05 53.62 -3.18
N THR A 56 1.18 54.32 -3.09
CA THR A 56 2.04 54.56 -1.91
C THR A 56 1.43 54.36 -0.50
N GLN A 57 2.15 53.61 0.36
CA GLN A 57 2.55 53.87 1.77
C GLN A 57 3.18 52.56 2.34
N GLY A 58 4.10 52.52 3.30
CA GLY A 58 4.81 53.57 4.06
C GLY A 58 6.28 53.16 4.37
N LEU A 59 6.91 53.75 5.40
CA LEU A 59 8.37 53.76 5.58
C LEU A 59 8.82 53.35 7.01
N VAL A 60 9.73 52.36 7.10
CA VAL A 60 10.74 52.09 8.17
C VAL A 60 10.29 51.88 9.63
N VAL A 61 10.83 50.83 10.27
CA VAL A 61 11.59 50.85 11.55
C VAL A 61 12.33 49.49 11.70
N SER A 62 13.31 49.39 12.60
CA SER A 62 14.40 48.40 12.60
C SER A 62 14.60 47.64 13.93
N CYS A 63 15.65 46.79 13.97
CA CYS A 63 16.21 46.10 15.15
C CYS A 63 15.45 44.84 15.62
N SER A 64 16.09 43.81 16.22
CA SER A 64 17.52 43.57 16.53
C SER A 64 17.81 42.06 16.66
N SER A 65 19.09 41.69 16.67
CA SER A 65 19.57 40.37 17.10
C SER A 65 20.79 40.51 18.01
N SER A 66 20.83 39.82 19.15
CA SER A 66 21.91 39.93 20.15
C SER A 66 22.06 38.64 20.97
N ASN A 67 23.25 38.44 21.54
CA ASN A 67 23.83 37.21 22.11
C ASN A 67 24.42 36.30 21.00
N GLY A 68 25.71 35.91 21.00
CA GLY A 68 26.75 35.93 22.05
C GLY A 68 27.09 34.47 22.43
N GLN A 69 28.36 34.05 22.56
CA GLN A 69 29.63 34.76 22.76
C GLN A 69 30.79 34.07 22.01
N GLY A 70 31.97 34.71 21.95
CA GLY A 70 33.24 34.02 21.66
C GLY A 70 34.27 34.89 20.92
N LEU A 71 35.32 35.36 21.61
CA LEU A 71 36.43 36.10 20.99
C LEU A 71 37.69 35.22 20.88
N GLN A 72 38.45 35.39 19.79
CA GLN A 72 39.80 35.97 19.90
C GLN A 72 40.31 36.52 18.56
N LEU A 73 41.23 37.49 18.65
CA LEU A 73 41.85 38.21 17.53
C LEU A 73 43.35 38.34 17.79
N SER A 74 44.17 38.19 16.75
CA SER A 74 45.49 38.83 16.60
C SER A 74 45.95 38.71 15.15
N GLY A 75 46.70 39.70 14.65
CA GLY A 75 47.00 39.87 13.22
C GLY A 75 48.51 39.88 12.87
N PRO A 76 48.98 40.80 12.02
CA PRO A 76 49.51 40.34 10.73
C PRO A 76 50.89 40.89 10.35
N VAL A 77 51.58 40.22 9.41
CA VAL A 77 52.79 40.74 8.74
C VAL A 77 52.80 40.35 7.26
N GLU A 78 52.98 41.33 6.36
CA GLU A 78 53.33 41.11 4.95
C GLU A 78 54.84 40.93 4.74
N LYS A 79 55.24 40.23 3.66
CA LYS A 79 56.15 40.85 2.65
C LYS A 79 56.20 40.10 1.32
N ARG A 80 56.56 40.85 0.26
CA ARG A 80 56.63 40.40 -1.14
C ARG A 80 58.06 40.06 -1.59
N GLY A 81 58.17 39.15 -2.55
CA GLY A 81 59.23 39.13 -3.58
C GLY A 81 59.96 37.79 -3.73
N ARG A 82 60.56 37.47 -4.89
CA ARG A 82 60.41 38.00 -6.26
C ARG A 82 61.23 37.11 -7.22
N LEU A 83 60.70 36.79 -8.42
CA LEU A 83 61.41 36.25 -9.60
C LEU A 83 62.09 34.86 -9.51
N GLY A 84 62.13 34.15 -10.64
CA GLY A 84 62.86 32.87 -10.79
C GLY A 84 62.25 31.91 -11.81
N GLN A 85 62.39 32.19 -13.12
CA GLN A 85 62.10 31.20 -14.17
C GLN A 85 63.36 30.38 -14.50
N ALA A 86 63.20 29.07 -14.67
CA ALA A 86 64.12 28.23 -15.44
C ALA A 86 63.36 27.05 -16.05
N PHE A 87 63.44 26.87 -17.37
CA PHE A 87 63.05 25.63 -18.04
C PHE A 87 64.29 24.71 -18.14
N CYS A 88 64.12 23.43 -17.87
CA CYS A 88 65.01 22.37 -18.37
C CYS A 88 64.18 21.13 -18.68
N SER A 89 64.36 20.58 -19.89
CA SER A 89 63.64 19.42 -20.40
C SER A 89 64.61 18.28 -20.68
N VAL A 90 64.43 17.14 -20.02
CA VAL A 90 65.09 15.88 -20.34
C VAL A 90 64.03 14.78 -20.28
N GLY A 91 64.01 13.90 -21.28
CA GLY A 91 62.96 12.90 -21.47
C GLY A 91 63.28 11.53 -20.88
N THR A 92 62.23 10.88 -20.38
CA THR A 92 61.94 9.43 -20.46
C THR A 92 63.05 8.41 -20.18
N VAL A 93 62.88 7.66 -19.09
CA VAL A 93 62.94 6.19 -19.14
C VAL A 93 61.65 5.66 -18.53
N SER A 94 61.01 4.69 -19.17
CA SER A 94 59.86 3.97 -18.60
C SER A 94 60.36 2.72 -17.85
N TYR A 95 59.85 2.49 -16.66
CA TYR A 95 59.73 1.16 -16.09
C TYR A 95 58.25 0.81 -16.00
N GLY A 96 57.88 -0.39 -16.46
CA GLY A 96 56.50 -0.87 -16.42
C GLY A 96 56.11 -1.23 -15.00
N GLU A 97 55.50 -0.29 -14.28
CA GLU A 97 54.84 -0.59 -13.02
C GLU A 97 53.63 -1.48 -13.30
N PHE A 98 53.74 -2.77 -12.94
CA PHE A 98 52.60 -3.69 -12.95
C PHE A 98 51.61 -3.22 -11.88
N ALA A 99 50.67 -2.37 -12.31
CA ALA A 99 49.49 -2.06 -11.52
C ALA A 99 48.72 -3.36 -11.28
N LEU A 100 48.92 -3.93 -10.09
CA LEU A 100 48.00 -4.88 -9.49
C LEU A 100 46.70 -4.11 -9.21
N GLU A 101 45.86 -4.01 -10.24
CA GLU A 101 44.45 -3.66 -10.06
C GLU A 101 43.86 -4.71 -9.13
N SER A 102 43.76 -4.37 -7.84
CA SER A 102 42.91 -5.08 -6.93
C SER A 102 41.48 -4.88 -7.41
N HIS A 103 41.00 -5.81 -8.24
CA HIS A 103 39.58 -5.97 -8.50
C HIS A 103 38.89 -6.30 -7.17
N SER A 104 38.60 -5.27 -6.37
CA SER A 104 37.50 -5.32 -5.42
C SER A 104 36.28 -5.64 -6.25
N GLN A 105 35.85 -6.90 -6.23
CA GLN A 105 34.62 -7.33 -6.89
C GLN A 105 33.49 -6.53 -6.26
N ALA A 106 33.10 -5.46 -6.94
CA ALA A 106 31.87 -4.74 -6.65
C ALA A 106 30.76 -5.77 -6.76
N VAL A 107 30.18 -6.13 -5.62
CA VAL A 107 29.12 -7.14 -5.57
C VAL A 107 27.97 -6.60 -6.42
N GLU A 108 27.64 -7.31 -7.49
CA GLU A 108 26.58 -6.95 -8.43
C GLU A 108 25.30 -6.64 -7.67
N GLU A 109 24.80 -5.40 -7.77
CA GLU A 109 23.65 -4.99 -6.96
C GLU A 109 22.37 -5.67 -7.48
N LYS A 110 21.89 -6.66 -6.72
CA LYS A 110 20.67 -7.40 -7.02
C LYS A 110 19.55 -6.89 -6.14
N VAL A 111 18.66 -6.10 -6.72
CA VAL A 111 17.49 -5.55 -6.03
C VAL A 111 16.38 -6.60 -5.96
N GLY A 112 15.85 -6.78 -4.75
CA GLY A 112 14.61 -7.51 -4.49
C GLY A 112 13.52 -6.58 -3.99
N VAL A 113 12.26 -6.89 -4.32
CA VAL A 113 11.08 -6.29 -3.71
C VAL A 113 10.20 -7.39 -3.16
N LEU A 114 9.96 -7.41 -1.84
CA LEU A 114 9.05 -8.34 -1.19
C LEU A 114 7.71 -7.66 -0.95
N LEU A 115 6.69 -8.07 -1.72
CA LEU A 115 5.30 -7.69 -1.46
C LEU A 115 4.76 -8.52 -0.30
N LEU A 116 4.20 -7.86 0.72
CA LEU A 116 3.58 -8.52 1.87
C LEU A 116 2.06 -8.31 1.85
N ASN A 117 1.30 -9.41 1.93
CA ASN A 117 -0.17 -9.37 1.89
C ASN A 117 -0.76 -10.51 2.76
N LEU A 118 -2.07 -10.52 2.99
CA LEU A 118 -2.73 -11.40 3.96
C LEU A 118 -2.72 -12.87 3.51
N GLY A 119 -2.88 -13.08 2.20
CA GLY A 119 -3.21 -14.38 1.61
C GLY A 119 -4.72 -14.64 1.62
N GLY A 120 -5.12 -15.69 0.93
CA GLY A 120 -6.51 -16.15 0.90
C GLY A 120 -6.58 -17.56 0.32
N PRO A 121 -7.58 -18.37 0.74
CA PRO A 121 -7.70 -19.76 0.31
C PRO A 121 -7.95 -19.84 -1.20
N GLU A 122 -7.16 -20.64 -1.91
CA GLU A 122 -7.28 -20.76 -3.38
C GLU A 122 -8.47 -21.65 -3.79
N THR A 123 -8.88 -22.58 -2.91
CA THR A 123 -10.05 -23.43 -3.07
C THR A 123 -10.94 -23.44 -1.81
N LEU A 124 -12.15 -23.99 -1.93
CA LEU A 124 -13.05 -24.16 -0.78
C LEU A 124 -12.48 -25.04 0.33
N ASP A 125 -11.58 -25.99 0.06
CA ASP A 125 -11.03 -26.85 1.11
C ASP A 125 -9.87 -26.21 1.89
N ASP A 126 -9.22 -25.21 1.30
CA ASP A 126 -8.20 -24.39 1.95
C ASP A 126 -8.76 -23.46 3.04
N VAL A 127 -10.08 -23.22 3.04
CA VAL A 127 -10.74 -22.26 3.93
C VAL A 127 -10.51 -22.56 5.42
N GLN A 128 -10.59 -23.82 5.86
CA GLN A 128 -10.35 -24.15 7.29
C GLN A 128 -8.86 -24.04 7.66
N PRO A 129 -7.90 -24.58 6.87
CA PRO A 129 -6.47 -24.32 7.05
C PRO A 129 -6.10 -22.83 7.09
N PHE A 130 -6.61 -22.02 6.15
CA PHE A 130 -6.40 -20.57 6.12
C PHE A 130 -6.91 -19.88 7.40
N LEU A 131 -8.15 -20.15 7.80
CA LEU A 131 -8.71 -19.59 9.04
C LEU A 131 -7.96 -20.07 10.29
N TYR A 132 -7.39 -21.28 10.27
CA TYR A 132 -6.54 -21.76 11.36
C TYR A 132 -5.28 -20.91 11.48
N ASN A 133 -4.56 -20.68 10.37
CA ASN A 133 -3.37 -19.84 10.34
C ASN A 133 -3.66 -18.41 10.81
N LEU A 134 -4.79 -17.84 10.37
CA LEU A 134 -5.26 -16.51 10.76
C LEU A 134 -5.51 -16.39 12.27
N PHE A 135 -6.25 -17.32 12.88
CA PHE A 135 -6.57 -17.26 14.31
C PHE A 135 -5.46 -17.81 15.23
N ALA A 136 -4.49 -18.54 14.69
CA ALA A 136 -3.28 -18.95 15.40
C ALA A 136 -2.33 -17.76 15.66
N ASP A 137 -2.47 -16.65 14.91
CA ASP A 137 -1.66 -15.47 15.12
C ASP A 137 -2.04 -14.73 16.41
N PRO A 138 -1.12 -14.59 17.38
CA PRO A 138 -1.36 -13.82 18.60
C PRO A 138 -1.58 -12.32 18.34
N ASP A 139 -1.28 -11.79 17.15
CA ASP A 139 -1.57 -10.40 16.76
C ASP A 139 -2.93 -10.21 16.07
N ILE A 140 -3.64 -11.30 15.76
CA ILE A 140 -5.06 -11.28 15.38
C ILE A 140 -5.95 -11.55 16.60
N ILE A 141 -5.60 -12.56 17.42
CA ILE A 141 -6.29 -12.84 18.69
C ILE A 141 -5.29 -12.80 19.84
N ARG A 142 -5.24 -11.66 20.54
CA ARG A 142 -4.34 -11.42 21.69
C ARG A 142 -4.80 -12.10 22.97
N LEU A 143 -4.45 -13.38 23.15
CA LEU A 143 -4.61 -14.04 24.46
C LEU A 143 -3.64 -13.46 25.51
N PRO A 144 -4.07 -13.30 26.79
CA PRO A 144 -3.18 -12.90 27.88
C PRO A 144 -1.98 -13.85 28.01
N ARG A 145 -0.81 -13.34 28.40
CA ARG A 145 0.45 -14.11 28.42
C ARG A 145 0.36 -15.47 29.13
N LEU A 146 -0.40 -15.54 30.23
CA LEU A 146 -0.63 -16.78 31.01
C LEU A 146 -1.38 -17.87 30.21
N PHE A 147 -2.24 -17.49 29.26
CA PHE A 147 -3.09 -18.38 28.49
C PHE A 147 -2.63 -18.59 27.04
N ARG A 148 -1.45 -18.09 26.66
CA ARG A 148 -0.91 -18.21 25.29
C ARG A 148 -0.80 -19.66 24.79
N PHE A 149 -0.63 -20.63 25.69
CA PHE A 149 -0.63 -22.07 25.34
C PHE A 149 -1.98 -22.57 24.80
N LEU A 150 -3.06 -21.80 24.94
CA LEU A 150 -4.38 -22.10 24.38
C LEU A 150 -4.60 -21.53 22.97
N GLN A 151 -3.62 -20.80 22.39
CA GLN A 151 -3.77 -20.15 21.08
C GLN A 151 -4.10 -21.14 19.96
N GLU A 152 -3.33 -22.23 19.82
CA GLU A 152 -3.56 -23.23 18.77
C GLU A 152 -4.86 -24.04 18.97
N PRO A 153 -5.20 -24.53 20.19
CA PRO A 153 -6.52 -25.11 20.46
C PRO A 153 -7.67 -24.17 20.13
N LEU A 154 -7.56 -22.89 20.50
CA LEU A 154 -8.58 -21.86 20.22
C LEU A 154 -8.69 -21.59 18.72
N ALA A 155 -7.57 -21.46 18.01
CA ALA A 155 -7.51 -21.27 16.57
C ALA A 155 -8.17 -22.44 15.83
N LYS A 156 -7.90 -23.69 16.25
CA LYS A 156 -8.54 -24.87 15.64
C LYS A 156 -10.04 -24.91 15.93
N LEU A 157 -10.48 -24.53 17.12
CA LEU A 157 -11.90 -24.45 17.48
C LEU A 157 -12.63 -23.38 16.63
N ILE A 158 -12.12 -22.14 16.62
CA ILE A 158 -12.74 -21.02 15.88
C ILE A 158 -12.75 -21.29 14.37
N SER A 159 -11.63 -21.72 13.79
CA SER A 159 -11.56 -22.01 12.34
C SER A 159 -12.49 -23.15 11.93
N THR A 160 -12.65 -24.20 12.75
CA THR A 160 -13.58 -25.30 12.47
C THR A 160 -15.04 -24.82 12.49
N PHE A 161 -15.42 -23.97 13.44
CA PHE A 161 -16.79 -23.41 13.50
C PHE A 161 -17.07 -22.34 12.43
N ARG A 162 -16.08 -21.56 12.01
CA ARG A 162 -16.26 -20.50 11.01
C ARG A 162 -16.13 -20.97 9.56
N ALA A 163 -15.44 -22.09 9.32
CA ALA A 163 -15.22 -22.62 7.97
C ALA A 163 -16.50 -22.84 7.14
N PRO A 164 -17.67 -23.26 7.69
CA PRO A 164 -18.90 -23.40 6.91
C PRO A 164 -19.38 -22.09 6.25
N LYS A 165 -19.65 -21.02 7.02
CA LYS A 165 -20.08 -19.73 6.43
C LYS A 165 -19.00 -19.15 5.50
N SER A 166 -17.73 -19.30 5.87
CA SER A 166 -16.62 -18.84 5.02
C SER A 166 -16.51 -19.64 3.71
N LYS A 167 -16.79 -20.95 3.70
CA LYS A 167 -16.89 -21.75 2.47
C LYS A 167 -18.07 -21.30 1.60
N GLU A 168 -19.20 -20.94 2.20
CA GLU A 168 -20.37 -20.40 1.48
C GLU A 168 -20.03 -19.07 0.80
N GLY A 169 -19.38 -18.13 1.51
CA GLY A 169 -18.93 -16.85 0.93
C GLY A 169 -17.81 -17.00 -0.11
N TYR A 170 -16.86 -17.93 0.07
CA TYR A 170 -15.89 -18.24 -0.99
C TYR A 170 -16.53 -18.93 -2.20
N ALA A 171 -17.63 -19.67 -2.03
CA ALA A 171 -18.34 -20.31 -3.12
C ALA A 171 -19.14 -19.32 -3.98
N SER A 172 -19.77 -18.30 -3.36
CA SER A 172 -20.54 -17.29 -4.10
C SER A 172 -19.66 -16.43 -5.03
N ILE A 173 -18.39 -16.21 -4.67
CA ILE A 173 -17.42 -15.43 -5.47
C ILE A 173 -16.60 -16.28 -6.46
N GLY A 174 -16.91 -17.57 -6.63
CA GLY A 174 -16.29 -18.44 -7.65
C GLY A 174 -15.45 -19.62 -7.14
N GLY A 175 -15.40 -19.86 -5.82
CA GLY A 175 -14.79 -21.05 -5.21
C GLY A 175 -13.47 -20.83 -4.48
N GLY A 176 -12.96 -19.60 -4.42
CA GLY A 176 -11.68 -19.25 -3.80
C GLY A 176 -11.40 -17.75 -3.84
N SER A 177 -10.28 -17.33 -3.23
CA SER A 177 -9.87 -15.92 -3.14
C SER A 177 -9.07 -15.48 -4.37
N PRO A 178 -9.49 -14.45 -5.12
CA PRO A 178 -8.69 -13.93 -6.23
C PRO A 178 -7.47 -13.13 -5.77
N LEU A 179 -7.36 -12.78 -4.47
CA LEU A 179 -6.31 -11.95 -3.88
C LEU A 179 -4.90 -12.40 -4.30
N ARG A 180 -4.64 -13.71 -4.27
CA ARG A 180 -3.32 -14.27 -4.60
C ARG A 180 -2.97 -14.07 -6.07
N LYS A 181 -3.88 -14.40 -6.99
CA LYS A 181 -3.70 -14.18 -8.43
C LYS A 181 -3.47 -12.70 -8.74
N ILE A 182 -4.25 -11.81 -8.13
CA ILE A 182 -4.10 -10.36 -8.33
C ILE A 182 -2.77 -9.87 -7.74
N THR A 183 -2.30 -10.41 -6.62
CA THR A 183 -1.01 -10.05 -6.02
C THR A 183 0.17 -10.49 -6.91
N ASP A 184 0.09 -11.64 -7.56
CA ASP A 184 1.09 -12.09 -8.53
C ASP A 184 1.07 -11.24 -9.81
N GLU A 185 -0.11 -10.83 -10.28
CA GLU A 185 -0.25 -9.87 -11.39
C GLU A 185 0.31 -8.47 -11.02
N GLN A 186 0.07 -8.00 -9.81
CA GLN A 186 0.65 -6.77 -9.25
C GLN A 186 2.18 -6.87 -9.14
N ALA A 187 2.72 -8.03 -8.74
CA ALA A 187 4.16 -8.26 -8.68
C ALA A 187 4.82 -8.17 -10.06
N GLN A 188 4.22 -8.79 -11.09
CA GLN A 188 4.71 -8.71 -12.46
C GLN A 188 4.56 -7.30 -13.05
N ALA A 189 3.45 -6.61 -12.76
CA ALA A 189 3.23 -5.23 -13.20
C ALA A 189 4.25 -4.27 -12.55
N LEU A 190 4.50 -4.41 -11.25
CA LEU A 190 5.52 -3.65 -10.51
C LEU A 190 6.93 -3.91 -11.05
N LYS A 191 7.25 -5.17 -11.42
CA LYS A 191 8.55 -5.48 -12.05
C LYS A 191 8.75 -4.70 -13.34
N MET A 192 7.76 -4.70 -14.25
CA MET A 192 7.83 -3.95 -15.51
C MET A 192 7.93 -2.44 -15.27
N ALA A 193 7.18 -1.90 -14.31
CA ALA A 193 7.24 -0.49 -13.91
C ALA A 193 8.60 -0.07 -13.31
N LEU A 194 9.33 -0.99 -12.68
CA LEU A 194 10.70 -0.77 -12.19
C LEU A 194 11.72 -0.87 -13.34
N GLU A 195 11.54 -1.80 -14.28
CA GLU A 195 12.34 -1.91 -15.49
C GLU A 195 12.21 -0.65 -16.38
N GLU A 196 11.02 -0.07 -16.52
CA GLU A 196 10.79 1.25 -17.16
C GLU A 196 11.56 2.40 -16.46
N LYS A 197 11.73 2.30 -15.14
CA LYS A 197 12.51 3.25 -14.32
C LYS A 197 14.02 2.91 -14.30
N ASN A 198 14.48 1.96 -15.12
CA ASN A 198 15.86 1.46 -15.20
C ASN A 198 16.36 0.74 -13.93
N ILE A 199 15.46 0.23 -13.09
CA ILE A 199 15.78 -0.57 -11.91
C ILE A 199 15.52 -2.05 -12.22
N SER A 200 16.58 -2.82 -12.42
CA SER A 200 16.45 -4.28 -12.55
C SER A 200 16.21 -4.89 -11.17
N ALA A 201 14.99 -5.41 -10.96
CA ALA A 201 14.58 -6.00 -9.69
C ALA A 201 13.83 -7.33 -9.88
N ASN A 202 13.99 -8.24 -8.93
CA ASN A 202 13.06 -9.37 -8.76
C ASN A 202 11.99 -8.99 -7.74
N VAL A 203 10.72 -9.24 -8.09
CA VAL A 203 9.59 -9.02 -7.18
C VAL A 203 9.09 -10.37 -6.68
N TYR A 204 8.85 -10.47 -5.38
CA TYR A 204 8.46 -11.68 -4.66
C TYR A 204 7.18 -11.43 -3.89
N VAL A 205 6.36 -12.46 -3.71
CA VAL A 205 5.08 -12.39 -2.97
C VAL A 205 5.19 -13.22 -1.70
N GLY A 206 5.08 -12.56 -0.55
CA GLY A 206 5.03 -13.18 0.78
C GLY A 206 3.65 -12.97 1.40
N MET A 207 2.88 -14.06 1.49
CA MET A 207 1.59 -14.08 2.16
C MET A 207 1.76 -14.38 3.66
N ARG A 208 0.84 -13.87 4.48
CA ARG A 208 0.91 -14.01 5.94
C ARG A 208 0.22 -15.27 6.47
N TYR A 209 -0.91 -15.68 5.90
CA TYR A 209 -1.72 -16.81 6.38
C TYR A 209 -2.01 -17.88 5.30
N TRP A 210 -1.55 -17.67 4.06
CA TRP A 210 -1.65 -18.64 2.97
C TRP A 210 -0.35 -18.71 2.16
N TYR A 211 -0.33 -19.50 1.09
CA TYR A 211 0.82 -19.65 0.19
C TYR A 211 0.95 -18.48 -0.82
N PRO A 212 2.17 -18.06 -1.19
CA PRO A 212 3.45 -18.54 -0.68
C PRO A 212 3.71 -17.85 0.66
N PHE A 213 4.06 -18.60 1.69
CA PHE A 213 4.34 -17.99 2.99
C PHE A 213 5.56 -17.07 2.89
N THR A 214 5.63 -16.07 3.79
CA THR A 214 6.76 -15.12 3.88
C THR A 214 8.11 -15.87 3.92
N GLU A 215 8.17 -16.98 4.64
CA GLU A 215 9.30 -17.90 4.74
C GLU A 215 9.77 -18.46 3.38
N GLU A 216 8.84 -18.79 2.48
CA GLU A 216 9.12 -19.36 1.15
C GLU A 216 9.68 -18.30 0.20
N ALA A 217 9.06 -17.11 0.20
CA ALA A 217 9.55 -15.94 -0.53
C ALA A 217 10.97 -15.57 -0.09
N ILE A 218 11.26 -15.64 1.21
CA ILE A 218 12.60 -15.42 1.76
C ILE A 218 13.60 -16.50 1.32
N GLN A 219 13.23 -17.78 1.23
CA GLN A 219 14.13 -18.79 0.64
C GLN A 219 14.33 -18.58 -0.87
N GLN A 220 13.46 -17.87 -1.59
CA GLN A 220 13.74 -17.46 -2.97
C GLN A 220 14.70 -16.26 -3.03
N ILE A 221 14.45 -15.20 -2.25
CA ILE A 221 15.34 -14.03 -2.09
C ILE A 221 16.79 -14.45 -1.78
N LYS A 222 16.97 -15.48 -0.94
CA LYS A 222 18.28 -16.09 -0.65
C LYS A 222 18.88 -16.88 -1.82
N ARG A 223 18.09 -17.65 -2.56
CA ARG A 223 18.54 -18.44 -3.72
C ARG A 223 18.98 -17.55 -4.89
N ASP A 224 18.25 -16.46 -5.11
CA ASP A 224 18.50 -15.51 -6.20
C ASP A 224 19.67 -14.55 -5.88
N GLY A 225 20.14 -14.54 -4.62
CA GLY A 225 21.32 -13.78 -4.18
C GLY A 225 21.09 -12.28 -4.04
N ILE A 226 19.89 -11.87 -3.63
CA ILE A 226 19.49 -10.45 -3.50
C ILE A 226 20.38 -9.71 -2.50
N THR A 227 21.01 -8.62 -2.94
CA THR A 227 21.96 -7.83 -2.14
C THR A 227 21.34 -6.55 -1.54
N LYS A 228 20.11 -6.19 -1.94
CA LYS A 228 19.35 -5.07 -1.38
C LYS A 228 17.86 -5.37 -1.51
N LEU A 229 17.09 -5.23 -0.43
CA LEU A 229 15.68 -5.58 -0.37
C LEU A 229 14.80 -4.37 -0.03
N VAL A 230 13.72 -4.15 -0.77
CA VAL A 230 12.60 -3.32 -0.32
C VAL A 230 11.45 -4.22 0.11
N VAL A 231 10.83 -3.91 1.24
CA VAL A 231 9.65 -4.59 1.75
C VAL A 231 8.47 -3.64 1.62
N LEU A 232 7.45 -4.06 0.87
CA LEU A 232 6.28 -3.26 0.51
C LEU A 232 5.01 -4.05 0.88
N PRO A 233 4.43 -3.81 2.06
CA PRO A 233 3.11 -4.31 2.42
C PRO A 233 2.04 -3.67 1.53
N LEU A 234 1.12 -4.48 1.00
CA LEU A 234 0.02 -4.03 0.13
C LEU A 234 -1.19 -3.48 0.93
N TYR A 235 -0.92 -2.92 2.11
CA TYR A 235 -1.86 -2.17 2.93
C TYR A 235 -1.41 -0.69 2.92
N PRO A 236 -2.23 0.25 2.41
CA PRO A 236 -1.86 1.67 2.38
C PRO A 236 -1.67 2.22 3.80
N GLN A 237 -2.56 1.81 4.71
CA GLN A 237 -2.54 2.15 6.13
C GLN A 237 -1.88 1.03 6.94
N TYR A 238 -0.99 1.37 7.85
CA TYR A 238 -0.39 0.43 8.80
C TYR A 238 -1.41 0.04 9.87
N SER A 239 -1.60 -1.26 10.08
CA SER A 239 -2.08 -1.78 11.36
C SER A 239 -1.06 -2.73 11.99
N ILE A 240 -1.06 -2.80 13.32
CA ILE A 240 -0.31 -3.80 14.09
C ILE A 240 -0.76 -5.22 13.69
N SER A 241 -2.03 -5.39 13.29
CA SER A 241 -2.61 -6.67 12.85
C SER A 241 -2.12 -7.14 11.47
N THR A 242 -1.87 -6.22 10.53
CA THR A 242 -1.55 -6.52 9.13
C THR A 242 -0.05 -6.39 8.84
N THR A 243 0.41 -5.17 8.55
CA THR A 243 1.81 -4.82 8.30
C THR A 243 2.67 -5.16 9.51
N GLY A 244 2.20 -4.84 10.72
CA GLY A 244 2.93 -5.13 11.96
C GLY A 244 3.21 -6.62 12.16
N SER A 245 2.23 -7.49 11.94
CA SER A 245 2.41 -8.95 12.08
C SER A 245 3.43 -9.48 11.07
N SER A 246 3.27 -9.09 9.80
CA SER A 246 4.16 -9.50 8.71
C SER A 246 5.61 -9.03 8.93
N ILE A 247 5.81 -7.80 9.42
CA ILE A 247 7.14 -7.30 9.80
C ILE A 247 7.72 -8.05 11.01
N ARG A 248 6.93 -8.46 12.01
CA ARG A 248 7.43 -9.23 13.16
C ARG A 248 7.91 -10.64 12.76
N VAL A 249 7.20 -11.29 11.84
CA VAL A 249 7.66 -12.56 11.22
C VAL A 249 8.98 -12.33 10.48
N LEU A 250 9.06 -11.32 9.62
CA LEU A 250 10.27 -10.97 8.88
C LEU A 250 11.47 -10.70 9.79
N GLN A 251 11.29 -9.87 10.84
CA GLN A 251 12.33 -9.54 11.82
C GLN A 251 12.86 -10.76 12.56
N LYS A 252 12.00 -11.75 12.86
CA LYS A 252 12.42 -13.02 13.44
C LYS A 252 13.34 -13.78 12.48
N ILE A 253 12.88 -13.99 11.24
CA ILE A 253 13.62 -14.72 10.20
C ILE A 253 14.98 -14.05 9.92
N PHE A 254 15.02 -12.72 9.85
CA PHE A 254 16.25 -11.96 9.61
C PHE A 254 17.25 -12.00 10.77
N ARG A 255 16.77 -12.14 12.01
CA ARG A 255 17.63 -12.31 13.19
C ARG A 255 18.21 -13.72 13.30
N GLU A 256 17.48 -14.73 12.81
CA GLU A 256 17.83 -16.15 12.93
C GLU A 256 18.69 -16.67 11.75
N ASP A 257 18.83 -15.90 10.67
CA ASP A 257 19.61 -16.27 9.47
C ASP A 257 20.82 -15.35 9.26
N ALA A 258 22.01 -15.94 9.16
CA ALA A 258 23.28 -15.21 9.08
C ALA A 258 23.39 -14.30 7.82
N TYR A 259 22.84 -14.71 6.68
CA TYR A 259 22.86 -13.91 5.45
C TYR A 259 21.90 -12.73 5.58
N LEU A 260 20.65 -13.01 5.95
CA LEU A 260 19.60 -11.99 6.08
C LEU A 260 19.94 -10.94 7.15
N SER A 261 20.62 -11.33 8.24
CA SER A 261 21.07 -10.40 9.28
C SER A 261 22.00 -9.28 8.78
N THR A 262 22.62 -9.47 7.62
CA THR A 262 23.52 -8.49 6.97
C THR A 262 22.92 -7.80 5.76
N LEU A 263 21.79 -8.31 5.23
CA LEU A 263 21.13 -7.81 4.02
C LEU A 263 20.56 -6.40 4.26
N PRO A 264 20.93 -5.38 3.47
CA PRO A 264 20.29 -4.07 3.51
C PRO A 264 18.80 -4.16 3.15
N VAL A 265 17.93 -3.76 4.08
CA VAL A 265 16.47 -3.73 3.91
C VAL A 265 15.95 -2.30 4.07
N SER A 266 15.02 -1.89 3.20
CA SER A 266 14.15 -0.74 3.41
C SER A 266 12.71 -1.25 3.60
N ILE A 267 11.98 -0.75 4.60
CA ILE A 267 10.60 -1.19 4.88
C ILE A 267 9.64 0.00 4.80
N ILE A 268 8.77 -0.03 3.80
CA ILE A 268 7.69 0.95 3.63
C ILE A 268 6.57 0.53 4.59
N LYS A 269 6.35 1.27 5.70
CA LYS A 269 5.39 0.87 6.75
C LYS A 269 3.94 1.20 6.42
N SER A 270 3.73 2.40 5.89
CA SER A 270 2.46 2.93 5.41
C SER A 270 2.75 3.90 4.26
N TRP A 271 1.77 4.07 3.37
CA TRP A 271 1.92 4.84 2.13
C TRP A 271 0.58 5.43 1.63
N TYR A 272 -0.46 5.44 2.46
CA TYR A 272 -1.79 6.01 2.17
C TYR A 272 -1.79 7.48 1.74
N GLN A 273 -0.76 8.26 2.09
CA GLN A 273 -0.59 9.67 1.68
C GLN A 273 -0.04 9.84 0.25
N ARG A 274 0.33 8.77 -0.47
CA ARG A 274 0.98 8.91 -1.78
C ARG A 274 0.05 9.50 -2.83
N GLU A 275 0.57 10.48 -3.57
CA GLU A 275 -0.19 11.26 -4.55
C GLU A 275 -0.75 10.37 -5.68
N GLY A 276 0.02 9.38 -6.16
CA GLY A 276 -0.42 8.47 -7.23
C GLY A 276 -1.53 7.52 -6.78
N TYR A 277 -1.46 6.97 -5.57
CA TYR A 277 -2.51 6.20 -4.92
C TYR A 277 -3.79 7.04 -4.71
N ILE A 278 -3.69 8.22 -4.10
CA ILE A 278 -4.81 9.14 -3.87
C ILE A 278 -5.51 9.47 -5.20
N LYS A 279 -4.73 9.85 -6.22
CA LYS A 279 -5.26 10.12 -7.57
C LYS A 279 -5.89 8.90 -8.22
N SER A 280 -5.32 7.72 -8.00
CA SER A 280 -5.85 6.46 -8.52
C SER A 280 -7.18 6.07 -7.88
N MET A 281 -7.38 6.32 -6.59
CA MET A 281 -8.68 6.17 -5.92
C MET A 281 -9.69 7.21 -6.42
N ALA A 282 -9.28 8.47 -6.52
CA ALA A 282 -10.14 9.54 -7.03
C ALA A 282 -10.56 9.33 -8.51
N ASP A 283 -9.71 8.73 -9.35
CA ASP A 283 -10.06 8.31 -10.72
C ASP A 283 -11.20 7.28 -10.72
N LEU A 284 -11.12 6.26 -9.86
CA LEU A 284 -12.10 5.18 -9.82
C LEU A 284 -13.44 5.67 -9.22
N ILE A 285 -13.39 6.44 -8.14
CA ILE A 285 -14.59 7.06 -7.55
C ILE A 285 -15.28 7.98 -8.57
N GLN A 286 -14.53 8.87 -9.25
CA GLN A 286 -15.11 9.73 -10.28
C GLN A 286 -15.54 8.95 -11.54
N THR A 287 -15.07 7.72 -11.75
CA THR A 287 -15.55 6.87 -12.84
C THR A 287 -16.89 6.26 -12.48
N GLU A 288 -17.01 5.63 -11.31
CA GLU A 288 -18.27 5.01 -10.88
C GLU A 288 -19.39 6.00 -10.59
N LEU A 289 -19.08 7.22 -10.12
CA LEU A 289 -20.09 8.28 -9.97
C LEU A 289 -20.83 8.59 -11.29
N LYS A 290 -20.19 8.40 -12.45
CA LYS A 290 -20.81 8.63 -13.78
C LYS A 290 -21.84 7.56 -14.16
N ASN A 291 -21.89 6.43 -13.44
CA ASN A 291 -22.85 5.36 -13.68
C ASN A 291 -24.21 5.64 -12.99
N PHE A 292 -24.31 6.68 -12.16
CA PHE A 292 -25.55 7.13 -11.54
C PHE A 292 -26.25 8.21 -12.38
N VAL A 293 -27.59 8.26 -12.34
CA VAL A 293 -28.40 9.26 -13.07
C VAL A 293 -28.14 10.68 -12.57
N ASN A 294 -27.98 10.86 -11.26
CA ASN A 294 -27.67 12.14 -10.61
C ASN A 294 -26.34 12.02 -9.83
N PRO A 295 -25.16 12.08 -10.49
CA PRO A 295 -23.86 11.84 -9.85
C PRO A 295 -23.55 12.70 -8.63
N GLN A 296 -24.08 13.92 -8.56
CA GLN A 296 -23.84 14.89 -7.48
C GLN A 296 -24.68 14.62 -6.21
N GLU A 297 -25.70 13.75 -6.29
CA GLU A 297 -26.60 13.40 -5.17
C GLU A 297 -26.19 12.09 -4.47
N VAL A 298 -25.12 11.44 -4.96
CA VAL A 298 -24.65 10.15 -4.46
C VAL A 298 -23.86 10.33 -3.16
N MET A 299 -24.22 9.58 -2.12
CA MET A 299 -23.41 9.46 -0.90
C MET A 299 -22.18 8.60 -1.17
N ILE A 300 -20.97 9.13 -0.95
CA ILE A 300 -19.74 8.34 -1.02
C ILE A 300 -19.54 7.62 0.32
N PHE A 301 -19.62 6.29 0.31
CA PHE A 301 -19.58 5.47 1.51
C PHE A 301 -18.25 4.71 1.58
N PHE A 302 -17.30 5.23 2.34
CA PHE A 302 -16.03 4.54 2.59
C PHE A 302 -16.25 3.39 3.56
N SER A 303 -15.91 2.18 3.15
CA SER A 303 -15.92 0.99 3.99
C SER A 303 -14.51 0.48 4.21
N ALA A 304 -14.13 0.39 5.48
CA ALA A 304 -12.81 -0.02 5.94
C ALA A 304 -12.94 -1.23 6.86
N HIS A 305 -12.04 -2.22 6.78
CA HIS A 305 -12.04 -3.31 7.77
C HIS A 305 -11.84 -2.70 9.17
N GLY A 306 -12.71 -3.02 10.13
CA GLY A 306 -12.57 -2.53 11.50
C GLY A 306 -11.33 -3.12 12.20
N VAL A 307 -10.91 -2.53 13.31
CA VAL A 307 -9.98 -3.18 14.25
C VAL A 307 -10.56 -3.17 15.67
N PRO A 308 -10.13 -4.06 16.59
CA PRO A 308 -10.51 -3.97 17.99
C PRO A 308 -10.07 -2.63 18.57
N VAL A 309 -10.96 -1.94 19.30
CA VAL A 309 -10.68 -0.61 19.90
C VAL A 309 -9.40 -0.63 20.75
N SER A 310 -9.19 -1.73 21.47
CA SER A 310 -7.99 -1.98 22.28
C SER A 310 -6.65 -1.94 21.51
N TYR A 311 -6.64 -2.04 20.18
CA TYR A 311 -5.40 -1.92 19.39
C TYR A 311 -5.03 -0.44 19.25
N VAL A 312 -6.01 0.41 18.94
CA VAL A 312 -5.82 1.88 18.87
C VAL A 312 -5.56 2.44 20.28
N GLU A 313 -6.50 2.22 21.23
CA GLU A 313 -6.45 2.87 22.55
C GLU A 313 -5.34 2.34 23.47
N ASN A 314 -5.06 1.03 23.48
CA ASN A 314 -4.12 0.43 24.45
C ASN A 314 -2.78 -0.01 23.84
N ALA A 315 -2.65 -0.04 22.51
CA ALA A 315 -1.43 -0.48 21.83
C ALA A 315 -0.92 0.51 20.78
N GLY A 316 -1.53 1.69 20.63
CA GLY A 316 -1.06 2.76 19.74
C GLY A 316 -1.13 2.40 18.25
N ASP A 317 -2.10 1.58 17.84
CA ASP A 317 -2.29 1.24 16.43
C ASP A 317 -2.76 2.48 15.64
N PRO A 318 -1.94 3.04 14.70
CA PRO A 318 -2.25 4.29 14.02
C PRO A 318 -3.31 4.14 12.93
N TYR A 319 -3.74 2.90 12.62
CA TYR A 319 -4.63 2.57 11.51
C TYR A 319 -5.87 3.48 11.37
N LYS A 320 -6.50 3.83 12.50
CA LYS A 320 -7.68 4.72 12.52
C LYS A 320 -7.36 6.12 11.97
N ASP A 321 -6.24 6.70 12.41
CA ASP A 321 -5.87 8.07 12.08
C ASP A 321 -5.26 8.15 10.67
N GLU A 322 -4.48 7.13 10.27
CA GLU A 322 -4.03 6.96 8.87
C GLU A 322 -5.22 6.75 7.91
N MET A 323 -6.26 6.03 8.33
CA MET A 323 -7.47 5.83 7.51
C MET A 323 -8.29 7.11 7.34
N GLU A 324 -8.52 7.86 8.43
CA GLU A 324 -9.27 9.13 8.38
C GLU A 324 -8.52 10.21 7.58
N GLU A 325 -7.19 10.29 7.69
CA GLU A 325 -6.38 11.17 6.85
C GLU A 325 -6.36 10.71 5.38
N CYS A 326 -6.26 9.41 5.11
CA CYS A 326 -6.35 8.84 3.76
C CYS A 326 -7.64 9.28 3.04
N ILE A 327 -8.79 9.15 3.72
CA ILE A 327 -10.10 9.52 3.18
C ILE A 327 -10.20 11.04 3.01
N TYR A 328 -9.70 11.83 3.97
CA TYR A 328 -9.63 13.28 3.83
C TYR A 328 -8.85 13.72 2.59
N LEU A 329 -7.69 13.09 2.31
CA LEU A 329 -6.85 13.39 1.15
C LEU A 329 -7.52 12.98 -0.17
N ILE A 330 -8.16 11.81 -0.23
CA ILE A 330 -8.98 11.37 -1.38
C ILE A 330 -10.12 12.37 -1.64
N MET A 331 -10.80 12.85 -0.59
CA MET A 331 -11.86 13.85 -0.72
C MET A 331 -11.34 15.24 -1.10
N GLN A 332 -10.12 15.65 -0.73
CA GLN A 332 -9.51 16.87 -1.25
C GLN A 332 -9.20 16.78 -2.75
N GLU A 333 -8.64 15.64 -3.21
CA GLU A 333 -8.36 15.42 -4.64
C GLU A 333 -9.67 15.38 -5.47
N LEU A 334 -10.71 14.71 -4.97
CA LEU A 334 -12.05 14.72 -5.59
C LEU A 334 -12.62 16.15 -5.66
N LYS A 335 -12.52 16.93 -4.57
CA LYS A 335 -12.96 18.32 -4.52
C LYS A 335 -12.19 19.23 -5.48
N ALA A 336 -10.87 19.02 -5.61
CA ALA A 336 -10.03 19.72 -6.59
C ALA A 336 -10.44 19.42 -8.05
N ARG A 337 -11.01 18.24 -8.30
CA ARG A 337 -11.60 17.82 -9.59
C ARG A 337 -13.07 18.25 -9.77
N GLY A 338 -13.64 19.03 -8.85
CA GLY A 338 -15.03 19.49 -8.92
C GLY A 338 -16.08 18.45 -8.52
N VAL A 339 -15.70 17.38 -7.81
CA VAL A 339 -16.62 16.41 -7.22
C VAL A 339 -16.98 16.89 -5.81
N GLY A 340 -18.24 17.26 -5.61
CA GLY A 340 -18.72 17.95 -4.39
C GLY A 340 -19.52 17.08 -3.42
N ASN A 341 -19.56 15.77 -3.64
CA ASN A 341 -20.41 14.83 -2.92
C ASN A 341 -20.15 14.79 -1.40
N GLU A 342 -21.23 14.59 -0.64
CA GLU A 342 -21.16 14.19 0.76
C GLU A 342 -20.56 12.78 0.90
N HIS A 343 -19.90 12.53 2.03
CA HIS A 343 -19.26 11.25 2.30
C HIS A 343 -19.37 10.84 3.77
N THR A 344 -19.19 9.54 4.03
CA THR A 344 -19.05 9.01 5.39
C THR A 344 -18.12 7.79 5.41
N LEU A 345 -17.63 7.44 6.60
CA LEU A 345 -16.77 6.28 6.86
C LEU A 345 -17.48 5.35 7.84
N ALA A 346 -17.49 4.05 7.55
CA ALA A 346 -17.88 3.00 8.49
C ALA A 346 -16.94 1.80 8.43
N TYR A 347 -16.91 1.05 9.53
CA TYR A 347 -16.03 -0.09 9.73
C TYR A 347 -16.77 -1.42 9.62
N GLN A 348 -16.29 -2.29 8.72
CA GLN A 348 -16.87 -3.61 8.40
C GLN A 348 -16.18 -4.78 9.15
N SER A 349 -16.59 -6.01 8.86
CA SER A 349 -15.91 -7.25 9.28
C SER A 349 -15.76 -7.46 10.80
N ARG A 350 -16.65 -6.87 11.64
CA ARG A 350 -16.59 -6.99 13.12
C ARG A 350 -16.84 -8.43 13.61
N VAL A 351 -15.97 -8.97 14.47
CA VAL A 351 -16.07 -10.38 14.93
C VAL A 351 -15.89 -10.58 16.44
N GLY A 352 -16.72 -11.45 17.02
CA GLY A 352 -16.65 -11.83 18.44
C GLY A 352 -17.17 -10.75 19.41
N PRO A 353 -16.94 -10.93 20.73
CA PRO A 353 -17.57 -10.12 21.78
C PRO A 353 -16.74 -8.90 22.23
N VAL A 354 -15.62 -8.61 21.55
CA VAL A 354 -14.78 -7.44 21.86
C VAL A 354 -15.33 -6.20 21.17
N GLN A 355 -14.99 -5.01 21.68
CA GLN A 355 -15.40 -3.75 21.03
C GLN A 355 -14.52 -3.47 19.81
N TRP A 356 -15.15 -3.23 18.65
CA TRP A 356 -14.53 -2.83 17.39
C TRP A 356 -14.70 -1.33 17.12
N LEU A 357 -13.83 -0.72 16.31
CA LEU A 357 -13.95 0.67 15.87
C LEU A 357 -15.33 0.99 15.29
N LYS A 358 -15.82 2.20 15.58
CA LYS A 358 -17.14 2.71 15.19
C LYS A 358 -17.02 3.88 14.22
N PRO A 359 -18.05 4.16 13.40
CA PRO A 359 -19.34 3.48 13.35
C PRO A 359 -19.26 2.17 12.54
N TYR A 360 -20.25 1.27 12.69
CA TYR A 360 -20.24 -0.03 12.01
C TYR A 360 -21.00 0.01 10.68
N THR A 361 -20.48 -0.66 9.65
CA THR A 361 -21.04 -0.62 8.28
C THR A 361 -22.51 -1.04 8.23
N ASP A 362 -22.89 -2.11 8.93
CA ASP A 362 -24.26 -2.59 9.01
C ASP A 362 -25.21 -1.57 9.67
N GLU A 363 -24.81 -0.97 10.80
CA GLU A 363 -25.59 0.04 11.52
C GLU A 363 -25.73 1.35 10.70
N VAL A 364 -24.69 1.78 9.99
CA VAL A 364 -24.72 3.03 9.19
C VAL A 364 -25.54 2.90 7.91
N LEU A 365 -25.51 1.74 7.23
CA LEU A 365 -26.32 1.55 6.02
C LEU A 365 -27.83 1.64 6.32
N VAL A 366 -28.25 1.09 7.47
CA VAL A 366 -29.61 1.24 7.99
C VAL A 366 -29.92 2.71 8.31
N GLU A 367 -29.01 3.43 8.97
CA GLU A 367 -29.18 4.85 9.30
C GLU A 367 -29.28 5.76 8.05
N LEU A 368 -28.48 5.52 7.02
CA LEU A 368 -28.51 6.27 5.76
C LEU A 368 -29.81 6.05 4.98
N GLY A 369 -30.28 4.80 4.91
CA GLY A 369 -31.58 4.48 4.32
C GLY A 369 -32.76 5.13 5.06
N GLN A 370 -32.75 5.10 6.40
CA GLN A 370 -33.75 5.77 7.24
C GLN A 370 -33.71 7.31 7.12
N LYS A 371 -32.54 7.90 6.84
CA LYS A 371 -32.39 9.34 6.50
C LYS A 371 -32.89 9.68 5.09
N GLY A 372 -33.29 8.70 4.28
CA GLY A 372 -33.80 8.90 2.93
C GLY A 372 -32.74 9.09 1.86
N ILE A 373 -31.48 8.70 2.11
CA ILE A 373 -30.45 8.64 1.06
C ILE A 373 -30.88 7.61 0.00
N LYS A 374 -30.85 7.98 -1.28
CA LYS A 374 -31.32 7.12 -2.39
C LYS A 374 -30.24 6.55 -3.29
N SER A 375 -29.06 7.16 -3.29
CA SER A 375 -27.94 6.76 -4.14
C SER A 375 -26.68 6.68 -3.29
N LEU A 376 -26.00 5.54 -3.32
CA LEU A 376 -24.83 5.26 -2.49
C LEU A 376 -23.75 4.53 -3.31
N LEU A 377 -22.53 5.06 -3.26
CA LEU A 377 -21.34 4.48 -3.88
C LEU A 377 -20.39 3.98 -2.80
N ALA A 378 -20.30 2.66 -2.64
CA ALA A 378 -19.41 2.02 -1.68
C ALA A 378 -17.94 2.05 -2.17
N VAL A 379 -17.02 2.44 -1.30
CA VAL A 379 -15.58 2.55 -1.59
C VAL A 379 -14.79 1.66 -0.63
N PRO A 380 -14.28 0.49 -1.06
CA PRO A 380 -13.34 -0.29 -0.26
C PRO A 380 -12.00 0.44 -0.21
N VAL A 381 -11.53 0.81 1.00
CA VAL A 381 -10.37 1.71 1.18
C VAL A 381 -9.22 1.12 2.03
N SER A 382 -9.43 -0.03 2.67
CA SER A 382 -8.39 -0.77 3.41
C SER A 382 -7.51 -1.68 2.55
N PHE A 383 -7.90 -1.95 1.30
CA PHE A 383 -7.27 -2.98 0.46
C PHE A 383 -7.16 -2.54 -1.00
N VAL A 384 -6.12 -3.02 -1.66
CA VAL A 384 -5.77 -2.62 -3.04
C VAL A 384 -6.20 -3.64 -4.11
N SER A 385 -6.77 -4.78 -3.71
CA SER A 385 -7.08 -5.92 -4.59
C SER A 385 -8.44 -6.52 -4.24
N GLU A 386 -9.16 -7.05 -5.22
CA GLU A 386 -10.42 -7.76 -4.97
C GLU A 386 -10.20 -9.01 -4.10
N HIS A 387 -11.13 -9.26 -3.17
CA HIS A 387 -11.11 -10.37 -2.21
C HIS A 387 -12.52 -10.59 -1.64
N ILE A 388 -12.67 -11.46 -0.63
CA ILE A 388 -14.01 -11.81 -0.11
C ILE A 388 -14.80 -10.61 0.43
N GLU A 389 -14.15 -9.64 1.07
CA GLU A 389 -14.89 -8.50 1.65
C GLU A 389 -15.41 -7.54 0.57
N THR A 390 -14.76 -7.45 -0.60
CA THR A 390 -15.29 -6.64 -1.71
C THR A 390 -16.35 -7.39 -2.51
N LEU A 391 -16.10 -8.66 -2.82
CA LEU A 391 -16.93 -9.47 -3.73
C LEU A 391 -18.12 -10.17 -3.06
N GLU A 392 -18.09 -10.36 -1.74
CA GLU A 392 -19.18 -10.96 -0.95
C GLU A 392 -19.75 -9.99 0.08
N GLU A 393 -18.92 -9.46 0.99
CA GLU A 393 -19.43 -8.62 2.09
C GLU A 393 -20.01 -7.30 1.54
N ILE A 394 -19.31 -6.58 0.66
CA ILE A 394 -19.82 -5.34 0.03
C ILE A 394 -20.80 -5.63 -1.12
N ASP A 395 -20.42 -6.45 -2.11
CA ASP A 395 -21.24 -6.67 -3.31
C ASP A 395 -22.51 -7.53 -3.08
N MET A 396 -22.58 -8.30 -1.97
CA MET A 396 -23.75 -9.12 -1.61
C MET A 396 -24.38 -8.72 -0.28
N GLU A 397 -23.71 -8.92 0.87
CA GLU A 397 -24.34 -8.73 2.20
C GLU A 397 -24.77 -7.27 2.45
N TYR A 398 -23.85 -6.32 2.29
CA TYR A 398 -24.13 -4.89 2.50
C TYR A 398 -24.99 -4.27 1.41
N LYS A 399 -24.83 -4.71 0.15
CA LYS A 399 -25.72 -4.32 -0.94
C LYS A 399 -27.17 -4.72 -0.66
N HIS A 400 -27.41 -5.94 -0.16
CA HIS A 400 -28.73 -6.40 0.23
C HIS A 400 -29.30 -5.54 1.36
N LEU A 401 -28.54 -5.38 2.44
CA LEU A 401 -28.93 -4.58 3.61
C LEU A 401 -29.25 -3.12 3.25
N ALA A 402 -28.48 -2.50 2.36
CA ALA A 402 -28.69 -1.13 1.90
C ALA A 402 -30.01 -0.97 1.12
N LEU A 403 -30.30 -1.92 0.21
CA LEU A 403 -31.54 -1.92 -0.56
C LEU A 403 -32.76 -2.19 0.35
N GLU A 404 -32.67 -3.11 1.30
CA GLU A 404 -33.71 -3.34 2.32
C GLU A 404 -33.92 -2.11 3.23
N SER A 405 -32.86 -1.32 3.47
CA SER A 405 -32.91 -0.10 4.28
C SER A 405 -33.49 1.12 3.55
N GLY A 406 -33.71 1.03 2.23
CA GLY A 406 -34.34 2.09 1.42
C GLY A 406 -33.39 2.90 0.54
N ILE A 407 -32.12 2.50 0.39
CA ILE A 407 -31.29 2.91 -0.75
C ILE A 407 -31.90 2.31 -2.03
N GLU A 408 -31.86 3.04 -3.15
CA GLU A 408 -32.43 2.57 -4.43
C GLU A 408 -31.35 2.32 -5.50
N ASN A 409 -30.32 3.16 -5.53
CA ASN A 409 -29.19 3.04 -6.46
C ASN A 409 -27.91 2.69 -5.68
N TRP A 410 -27.35 1.52 -5.97
CA TRP A 410 -26.09 1.04 -5.37
C TRP A 410 -25.01 0.87 -6.43
N GLY A 411 -23.84 1.45 -6.17
CA GLY A 411 -22.60 1.18 -6.90
C GLY A 411 -21.47 0.81 -5.94
N ARG A 412 -20.43 0.17 -6.47
CA ARG A 412 -19.18 -0.11 -5.73
C ARG A 412 -17.99 0.30 -6.59
N VAL A 413 -17.03 0.98 -5.98
CA VAL A 413 -15.73 1.27 -6.58
C VAL A 413 -14.91 -0.03 -6.66
N PRO A 414 -14.39 -0.43 -7.83
CA PRO A 414 -13.51 -1.58 -7.93
C PRO A 414 -12.22 -1.34 -7.12
N ALA A 415 -11.63 -2.40 -6.59
CA ALA A 415 -10.28 -2.31 -6.03
C ALA A 415 -9.26 -1.90 -7.10
N LEU A 416 -8.14 -1.31 -6.68
CA LEU A 416 -7.12 -0.79 -7.59
C LEU A 416 -6.54 -1.87 -8.52
N ASN A 417 -6.42 -3.10 -8.01
CA ASN A 417 -5.87 -4.26 -8.70
C ASN A 417 -4.56 -3.89 -9.42
N CYS A 418 -4.52 -4.03 -10.75
CA CYS A 418 -3.35 -3.71 -11.58
C CYS A 418 -3.48 -2.36 -12.33
N LYS A 419 -4.25 -1.39 -11.80
CA LYS A 419 -4.40 -0.05 -12.39
C LYS A 419 -3.03 0.61 -12.55
N SER A 420 -2.63 0.88 -13.80
CA SER A 420 -1.28 1.35 -14.16
C SER A 420 -0.79 2.55 -13.33
N SER A 421 -1.62 3.57 -13.11
CA SER A 421 -1.25 4.74 -12.30
C SER A 421 -0.94 4.43 -10.83
N PHE A 422 -1.51 3.35 -10.29
CA PHE A 422 -1.22 2.85 -8.95
C PHE A 422 0.07 2.00 -8.94
N ILE A 423 0.24 1.12 -9.93
CA ILE A 423 1.48 0.31 -10.07
C ILE A 423 2.72 1.21 -10.26
N MET A 424 2.61 2.28 -11.06
CA MET A 424 3.71 3.24 -11.23
C MET A 424 4.06 3.96 -9.92
N ASP A 425 3.07 4.28 -9.10
CA ASP A 425 3.29 4.93 -7.79
C ASP A 425 3.91 3.98 -6.76
N LEU A 426 3.58 2.68 -6.80
CA LEU A 426 4.31 1.65 -6.04
C LEU A 426 5.76 1.51 -6.52
N ALA A 427 6.02 1.63 -7.83
CA ALA A 427 7.37 1.62 -8.38
C ALA A 427 8.17 2.85 -7.95
N ASP A 428 7.56 4.05 -7.91
CA ASP A 428 8.18 5.25 -7.34
C ASP A 428 8.44 5.08 -5.83
N ALA A 429 7.50 4.51 -5.06
CA ALA A 429 7.71 4.21 -3.63
C ALA A 429 8.91 3.28 -3.38
N VAL A 430 9.12 2.27 -4.24
CA VAL A 430 10.30 1.39 -4.20
C VAL A 430 11.58 2.17 -4.53
N VAL A 431 11.57 3.00 -5.57
CA VAL A 431 12.73 3.83 -5.98
C VAL A 431 13.13 4.81 -4.87
N GLU A 432 12.15 5.46 -4.23
CA GLU A 432 12.36 6.36 -3.09
C GLU A 432 12.89 5.62 -1.84
N ALA A 433 12.46 4.37 -1.62
CA ALA A 433 12.86 3.57 -0.48
C ALA A 433 14.27 2.95 -0.61
N LEU A 434 14.73 2.64 -1.83
CA LEU A 434 16.00 1.93 -2.10
C LEU A 434 17.25 2.58 -1.48
N PRO A 435 17.47 3.92 -1.53
CA PRO A 435 18.62 4.57 -0.89
C PRO A 435 18.65 4.44 0.64
N SER A 436 17.50 4.17 1.27
CA SER A 436 17.37 4.06 2.73
C SER A 436 17.62 2.63 3.25
N ALA A 437 17.92 1.67 2.38
CA ALA A 437 18.09 0.28 2.76
C ALA A 437 19.31 0.06 3.68
N THR A 438 19.07 -0.51 4.86
CA THR A 438 20.10 -0.77 5.90
C THR A 438 19.86 -2.12 6.56
N ALA A 439 20.91 -2.76 7.08
CA ALA A 439 20.76 -4.06 7.72
C ALA A 439 19.82 -3.97 8.94
N LEU A 440 18.86 -4.91 9.06
CA LEU A 440 17.87 -4.89 10.13
C LEU A 440 18.54 -5.14 11.49
N SER A 441 18.82 -4.05 12.22
CA SER A 441 19.56 -4.12 13.48
C SER A 441 18.90 -5.09 14.47
N PRO A 442 19.64 -6.08 15.01
CA PRO A 442 19.09 -7.04 15.97
C PRO A 442 18.61 -6.36 17.25
N TYR A 443 19.15 -5.17 17.55
CA TYR A 443 18.80 -4.29 18.66
C TYR A 443 18.02 -3.04 18.23
N ALA A 444 17.32 -3.07 17.09
CA ALA A 444 16.25 -2.12 16.80
C ALA A 444 15.05 -2.38 17.72
N SER A 445 15.19 -2.03 19.00
CA SER A 445 14.05 -1.60 19.80
C SER A 445 13.51 -0.33 19.15
N PHE A 446 12.56 -0.49 18.22
CA PHE A 446 11.63 0.58 17.91
C PHE A 446 11.04 1.01 19.24
N ALA A 447 11.32 2.24 19.66
CA ALA A 447 10.82 2.74 20.91
C ALA A 447 9.30 2.90 20.79
N ASP A 448 8.56 2.05 21.50
CA ASP A 448 7.20 2.40 21.91
C ASP A 448 7.32 3.73 22.68
N THR A 449 6.88 4.84 22.07
CA THR A 449 6.82 6.14 22.73
C THR A 449 5.62 6.21 23.66
N SER A 450 5.53 5.24 24.57
CA SER A 450 4.51 5.08 25.61
C SER A 450 5.19 4.60 26.89
N ASP A 451 5.26 5.48 27.88
CA ASP A 451 5.90 5.23 29.17
C ASP A 451 5.29 4.01 29.90
N HIS A 452 6.13 3.19 30.53
CA HIS A 452 5.73 1.90 31.10
C HIS A 452 5.07 2.04 32.48
N GLY A 453 3.86 2.60 32.50
CA GLY A 453 2.99 2.64 33.66
C GLY A 453 2.60 1.24 34.15
N SER A 454 3.21 0.76 35.23
CA SER A 454 2.92 -0.56 35.80
C SER A 454 1.56 -0.58 36.52
N PHE A 455 0.59 -1.34 36.02
CA PHE A 455 -0.72 -1.52 36.68
C PHE A 455 -1.03 -2.97 37.05
N ARG A 456 -1.71 -3.13 38.19
CA ARG A 456 -2.09 -4.43 38.78
C ARG A 456 -3.41 -4.90 38.16
N PHE A 457 -3.47 -6.18 37.78
CA PHE A 457 -4.71 -6.83 37.34
C PHE A 457 -5.44 -7.49 38.51
N ASP A 458 -6.77 -7.37 38.52
CA ASP A 458 -7.65 -7.96 39.53
C ASP A 458 -8.39 -9.18 38.91
N PRO A 459 -8.08 -10.43 39.30
CA PRO A 459 -8.28 -11.60 38.43
C PRO A 459 -9.70 -12.21 38.44
N ILE A 460 -10.65 -11.67 39.21
CA ILE A 460 -11.87 -12.40 39.63
C ILE A 460 -13.10 -12.19 38.72
N ARG A 461 -13.08 -11.23 37.77
CA ARG A 461 -14.25 -10.92 36.91
C ARG A 461 -14.24 -11.46 35.48
N LEU A 462 -13.29 -12.33 35.11
CA LEU A 462 -13.08 -12.74 33.71
C LEU A 462 -13.13 -14.26 33.44
N LEU A 463 -13.91 -15.02 34.23
CA LEU A 463 -14.22 -16.42 33.94
C LEU A 463 -15.73 -16.67 33.75
N PHE A 464 -16.04 -17.68 32.94
CA PHE A 464 -17.37 -18.25 32.62
C PHE A 464 -18.40 -17.36 31.88
N GLY A 465 -18.23 -16.04 31.78
CA GLY A 465 -19.17 -15.18 31.02
C GLY A 465 -19.06 -15.27 29.49
N SER A 466 -17.85 -15.17 28.92
CA SER A 466 -17.65 -14.89 27.49
C SER A 466 -17.71 -16.12 26.56
N ILE A 467 -17.27 -17.30 27.02
CA ILE A 467 -17.14 -18.49 26.18
C ILE A 467 -18.52 -19.03 25.76
N LEU A 468 -19.51 -19.03 26.66
CA LEU A 468 -20.85 -19.51 26.36
C LEU A 468 -21.62 -18.54 25.44
N ALA A 469 -21.45 -17.23 25.64
CA ALA A 469 -22.01 -16.20 24.76
C ALA A 469 -21.45 -16.28 23.33
N PHE A 470 -20.17 -16.61 23.18
CA PHE A 470 -19.53 -16.78 21.87
C PHE A 470 -20.10 -17.97 21.08
N ILE A 471 -20.49 -19.06 21.75
CA ILE A 471 -21.11 -20.23 21.12
C ILE A 471 -22.53 -19.90 20.61
N LEU A 472 -23.29 -19.07 21.34
CA LEU A 472 -24.67 -18.71 21.01
C LEU A 472 -24.79 -17.79 19.77
N LEU A 473 -23.72 -17.12 19.36
CA LEU A 473 -23.70 -16.28 18.16
C LEU A 473 -23.46 -17.06 16.85
N LEU A 474 -23.19 -18.37 16.91
CA LEU A 474 -22.81 -19.17 15.73
C LEU A 474 -23.99 -19.74 14.92
N SER A 475 -25.25 -19.53 15.33
CA SER A 475 -26.39 -19.61 14.39
C SER A 475 -27.64 -18.88 14.88
N PRO A 476 -28.31 -18.06 14.04
CA PRO A 476 -29.62 -17.47 14.39
C PRO A 476 -30.71 -18.53 14.64
N LYS A 477 -30.58 -19.72 14.03
CA LYS A 477 -31.58 -20.81 14.11
C LYS A 477 -31.59 -21.51 15.49
N ALA A 478 -30.50 -21.46 16.26
CA ALA A 478 -30.49 -22.02 17.62
C ALA A 478 -31.37 -21.23 18.61
N PHE A 479 -31.44 -19.90 18.47
CA PHE A 479 -32.20 -19.03 19.37
C PHE A 479 -33.71 -19.32 19.35
N LEU A 480 -34.27 -19.64 18.18
CA LEU A 480 -35.67 -20.01 18.00
C LEU A 480 -36.03 -21.39 18.61
N ALA A 481 -35.07 -22.31 18.71
CA ALA A 481 -35.30 -23.61 19.33
C ALA A 481 -35.32 -23.52 20.88
N PHE A 482 -34.53 -22.63 21.47
CA PHE A 482 -34.42 -22.50 22.92
C PHE A 482 -35.62 -21.79 23.57
N ARG A 483 -36.29 -20.88 22.83
CA ARG A 483 -37.41 -20.07 23.35
C ARG A 483 -38.78 -20.78 23.41
N ASN A 484 -38.81 -22.09 23.13
CA ASN A 484 -40.04 -22.91 23.08
C ASN A 484 -40.06 -24.06 24.11
N ASN A 485 -39.14 -24.09 25.08
CA ASN A 485 -39.02 -25.18 26.07
C ASN A 485 -38.74 -24.74 27.52
N PHE A 486 -38.89 -23.45 27.83
CA PHE A 486 -38.89 -22.89 29.20
C PHE A 486 -39.85 -21.70 29.27
#